data_AF-A0A930QE95-F1
#
_entry.id   AF-A0A930QE95-F1
#
_cell.length_a   1.000
_cell.length_b   1.000
_cell.length_c   1.000
_cell.angle_alpha   90.00
_cell.angle_beta   90.00
_cell.angle_gamma   90.00
#
_symmetry.space_group_name_H-M   'P 1'
#
loop_
_entity.id
_entity.type
_entity.pdbx_description
1 polymer ?
#
loop_
_entity_poly.entity_id
_entity_poly.type
_entity_poly.pdbx_seq_one_letter_code
_entity_poly.pdbx_strand_id
1 'polypeptide(L)' 'MENVKFKRPVVPGDVVVTKAELLRVRGVFGVLHADAYVGEDLVASADFKFALKNGEDL' A
#
# COMPACT_ATOMS: atom_id res chain seq x y z
N MET A 1 7.97 4.87 -3.41
CA MET A 1 7.09 3.81 -3.96
C MET A 1 7.81 3.18 -5.13
N GLU A 2 7.71 1.88 -5.28
CA GLU A 2 8.30 1.09 -6.36
C GLU A 2 7.25 0.12 -6.92
N ASN A 3 7.47 -0.41 -8.12
CA ASN A 3 6.61 -1.42 -8.76
C ASN A 3 5.10 -1.07 -8.83
N VAL A 4 4.78 0.22 -8.93
CA VAL A 4 3.40 0.71 -8.96
C VAL A 4 2.71 0.29 -10.27
N LYS A 5 1.55 -0.33 -10.14
CA LYS A 5 0.70 -0.73 -11.27
C LYS A 5 -0.74 -0.31 -11.01
N PHE A 6 -1.28 0.49 -11.92
CA PHE A 6 -2.72 0.79 -11.96
C PHE A 6 -3.35 -0.08 -13.05
N LYS A 7 -4.33 -0.91 -12.68
CA LYS A 7 -4.98 -1.84 -13.61
C LYS A 7 -6.23 -1.24 -14.22
N ARG A 8 -7.03 -0.52 -13.42
CA ARG A 8 -8.20 0.23 -13.88
C ARG A 8 -8.44 1.45 -12.97
N PRO A 9 -9.12 2.50 -13.47
CA PRO A 9 -9.59 3.57 -12.60
C PRO A 9 -10.60 3.04 -11.58
N VAL A 10 -10.54 3.63 -10.38
CA VAL A 10 -11.57 3.53 -9.34
C VAL A 10 -12.53 4.68 -9.54
N VAL A 11 -13.83 4.42 -9.44
CA VAL A 11 -14.90 5.40 -9.70
C VAL A 11 -15.81 5.58 -8.47
N PRO A 12 -16.60 6.66 -8.37
CA PRO A 12 -17.55 6.83 -7.28
C PRO A 12 -18.48 5.61 -7.14
N GLY A 13 -18.62 5.10 -5.91
CA GLY A 13 -19.38 3.88 -5.61
C GLY A 13 -18.50 2.64 -5.41
N ASP A 14 -17.26 2.64 -5.91
CA ASP A 14 -16.30 1.58 -5.60
C ASP A 14 -15.90 1.61 -4.11
N VAL A 15 -15.85 0.43 -3.49
CA VAL A 15 -15.22 0.25 -2.17
C VAL A 15 -13.84 -0.35 -2.39
N VAL A 16 -12.81 0.46 -2.15
CA VAL A 16 -11.42 0.00 -2.28
C VAL A 16 -10.96 -0.63 -0.98
N VAL A 17 -10.58 -1.91 -1.05
CA VAL A 17 -9.98 -2.66 0.06
C VAL A 17 -8.49 -2.80 -0.21
N THR A 18 -7.68 -2.13 0.60
CA THR A 18 -6.22 -2.25 0.55
C THR A 18 -5.75 -3.35 1.49
N LYS A 19 -4.99 -4.31 0.97
CA LYS A 19 -4.33 -5.36 1.74
C LYS A 19 -2.83 -5.13 1.67
N ALA A 20 -2.19 -5.01 2.82
CA ALA A 20 -0.76 -4.77 2.92
C ALA A 20 -0.06 -5.94 3.61
N GLU A 21 1.11 -6.32 3.10
CA GLU A 21 1.99 -7.34 3.67
C GLU A 21 3.37 -6.73 3.92
N LEU A 22 3.88 -6.85 5.15
CA LEU A 22 5.24 -6.44 5.49
C LEU A 22 6.25 -7.41 4.87
N LEU A 23 7.08 -6.91 3.96
CA LEU A 23 8.13 -7.70 3.32
C LEU A 23 9.42 -7.70 4.14
N ARG A 24 9.78 -6.54 4.71
CA ARG A 24 11.02 -6.39 5.48
C ARG A 24 10.92 -5.24 6.48
N VAL A 25 11.50 -5.42 7.66
CA VAL A 25 11.70 -4.36 8.65
C VAL A 25 13.16 -4.36 9.11
N ARG A 26 13.76 -3.16 9.22
CA ARG A 26 15.10 -2.95 9.75
C ARG A 26 15.14 -1.63 10.56
N GLY A 27 15.13 -1.75 11.88
CA GLY A 27 15.02 -0.59 12.75
C GLY A 27 13.70 0.15 12.47
N VAL A 28 13.79 1.46 12.27
CA VAL A 28 12.62 2.29 11.92
C VAL A 28 12.19 2.19 10.46
N PHE A 29 13.01 1.60 9.59
CA PHE A 29 12.70 1.47 8.16
C PHE A 29 11.96 0.18 7.86
N GLY A 30 10.92 0.26 7.03
CA GLY A 30 10.15 -0.90 6.58
C GLY A 30 9.86 -0.88 5.09
N VAL A 31 9.60 -2.05 4.53
CA VAL A 31 9.10 -2.27 3.18
C VAL A 31 7.84 -3.11 3.26
N LEU A 32 6.78 -2.68 2.59
CA LEU A 32 5.53 -3.43 2.47
C LEU A 32 5.11 -3.51 0.99
N HIS A 33 4.47 -4.62 0.64
CA HIS A 33 3.68 -4.76 -0.58
C HIS A 33 2.23 -4.39 -0.25
N ALA A 34 1.55 -3.65 -1.12
CA ALA A 34 0.13 -3.41 -0.96
C ALA A 34 -0.64 -3.56 -2.27
N ASP A 35 -1.70 -4.35 -2.20
CA ASP A 35 -2.67 -4.57 -3.26
C ASP A 35 -4.00 -3.91 -2.89
N ALA A 36 -4.59 -3.20 -3.85
CA ALA A 36 -5.89 -2.57 -3.71
C ALA A 36 -6.92 -3.31 -4.56
N TYR A 37 -8.03 -3.70 -3.95
CA TYR A 37 -9.11 -4.46 -4.59
C TYR A 37 -10.42 -3.69 -4.58
N VAL A 38 -11.26 -3.92 -5.59
CA VAL A 38 -12.70 -3.59 -5.54
C VAL A 38 -13.47 -4.89 -5.73
N GLY A 39 -14.11 -5.36 -4.67
CA GLY A 39 -14.59 -6.75 -4.62
C GLY A 39 -13.40 -7.72 -4.69
N GLU A 40 -13.38 -8.57 -5.72
CA GLU A 40 -12.29 -9.51 -5.99
C GLU A 40 -11.28 -9.00 -7.03
N ASP A 41 -11.59 -7.87 -7.69
CA ASP A 41 -10.75 -7.32 -8.76
C ASP A 41 -9.57 -6.53 -8.17
N LEU A 42 -8.35 -6.96 -8.49
CA LEU A 42 -7.14 -6.19 -8.21
C LEU A 42 -7.12 -4.94 -9.09
N VAL A 43 -7.23 -3.75 -8.50
CA VAL A 43 -7.30 -2.47 -9.23
C VAL A 43 -5.98 -1.69 -9.21
N ALA A 44 -5.16 -1.87 -8.16
CA ALA A 44 -3.83 -1.28 -8.07
C ALA A 44 -2.90 -2.14 -7.20
N SER A 45 -1.59 -2.04 -7.42
CA SER A 45 -0.55 -2.75 -6.65
C SER A 45 0.69 -1.87 -6.56
N ALA A 46 1.38 -1.88 -5.42
CA ALA A 46 2.62 -1.12 -5.24
C ALA A 46 3.45 -1.60 -4.05
N ASP A 47 4.77 -1.39 -4.13
CA ASP A 47 5.70 -1.55 -3.01
C ASP A 47 5.99 -0.19 -2.36
N PHE A 48 5.89 -0.15 -1.04
CA PHE A 48 6.10 1.05 -0.25
C PHE A 48 7.29 0.84 0.69
N LYS A 49 8.18 1.83 0.71
CA LYS A 49 9.24 1.96 1.72
C LYS A 49 8.79 3.06 2.68
N PHE A 50 8.89 2.82 3.99
CA PHE A 50 8.49 3.77 5.02
C PHE A 50 9.54 3.85 6.12
N ALA A 51 9.48 4.93 6.91
CA ALA A 51 10.23 5.10 8.15
C ALA A 51 9.26 5.49 9.27
N LEU A 52 9.34 4.80 10.40
CA LEU A 52 8.58 5.15 11.60
C LEU A 52 9.23 6.33 12.31
N LYS A 53 8.40 7.26 12.78
CA LYS A 53 8.79 8.41 13.60
C LYS A 53 7.92 8.41 14.86
N ASN A 54 8.46 8.82 16.00
CA ASN A 54 7.64 8.96 17.20
C ASN A 54 6.60 10.07 16.97
N GLY A 55 5.39 9.87 17.50
CA GLY A 55 4.30 10.84 17.34
C GLY A 55 4.59 12.20 17.99
N GLU A 56 5.46 12.26 18.99
CA GLU A 56 5.90 13.51 19.64
C GLU A 56 6.87 14.33 18.77
N ASP A 57 7.49 13.70 17.76
CA ASP A 57 8.44 14.35 16.86
C ASP A 57 7.78 14.84 15.55
N LEU A 58 6.46 14.67 15.37
CA LEU A 58 5.70 15.14 14.18
C LEU A 58 5.37 16.63 14.28
#